data_AF-A0A2W6DCC7-F1
#
_entry.id   AF-A0A2W6DCC7-F1
#
_cell.length_a   1.000
_cell.length_b   1.000
_cell.length_c   1.000
_cell.angle_alpha   90.00
_cell.angle_beta   90.00
_cell.angle_gamma   90.00
#
_symmetry.space_group_name_H-M   'P 1'
#
loop_
_entity.id
_entity.type
_entity.pdbx_description
1 polymer ?
#
loop_
_entity_poly.entity_id
_entity_poly.type
_entity_poly.pdbx_seq_one_letter_code
_entity_poly.pdbx_strand_id
1 'polypeptide(L)'
;MAVTGRGVAADILLGLAVVVVLASSLGVLVMPDVYQKLHFVTPVSLIAPILVAVAVLVQQGYSENAVETWLALLFLVVAGPFLTHATIRAARIRETGDWRLNSNDGAP
;
A
#
# COMPACT_ATOMS: atom_id res chain seq x y z
N MET A 1 -4.64 -21.71 27.28
CA MET A 1 -4.27 -21.62 25.86
C MET A 1 -2.76 -21.69 25.77
N ALA A 2 -2.18 -22.71 25.14
CA ALA A 2 -0.74 -22.81 24.98
C ALA A 2 -0.29 -21.78 23.92
N VAL A 3 0.44 -20.76 24.36
CA VAL A 3 1.06 -19.78 23.45
C VAL A 3 2.10 -20.52 22.62
N THR A 4 1.81 -20.71 21.34
CA THR A 4 2.74 -21.35 20.40
C THR A 4 3.63 -20.28 19.79
N GLY A 5 4.94 -20.53 19.66
CA GLY A 5 5.89 -19.52 19.15
C GLY A 5 5.54 -18.95 17.77
N ARG A 6 4.95 -19.76 16.89
CA ARG A 6 4.41 -19.33 15.58
C ARG A 6 3.26 -18.30 15.72
N GLY A 7 2.40 -18.46 16.73
CA GLY A 7 1.28 -17.56 16.97
C GLY A 7 1.76 -16.17 17.39
N VAL A 8 2.73 -16.13 18.31
CA VAL A 8 3.35 -14.87 18.73
C VAL A 8 4.03 -14.17 17.54
N ALA A 9 4.74 -14.92 16.69
CA ALA A 9 5.35 -14.35 15.49
C ALA A 9 4.31 -13.77 14.52
N ALA A 10 3.21 -14.48 14.28
CA ALA A 10 2.12 -14.00 13.44
C ALA A 10 1.44 -12.75 14.02
N ASP A 11 1.20 -12.71 15.33
CA ASP A 11 0.59 -11.55 16.02
C ASP A 11 1.50 -10.32 15.93
N ILE A 12 2.82 -10.48 16.06
CA ILE A 12 3.78 -9.38 15.89
C ILE A 12 3.72 -8.84 14.46
N LEU A 13 3.72 -9.72 13.45
CA LEU A 13 3.64 -9.33 12.05
C LEU A 13 2.33 -8.58 11.73
N LEU A 14 1.19 -9.07 12.24
CA LEU A 14 -0.10 -8.38 12.11
C LEU A 14 -0.09 -7.04 12.84
N GLY A 15 0.46 -6.98 14.05
CA GLY A 15 0.59 -5.74 14.82
C GLY A 15 1.41 -4.68 14.05
N LEU A 16 2.52 -5.08 13.43
CA LEU A 16 3.30 -4.20 12.57
C LEU A 16 2.51 -3.74 11.34
N ALA A 17 1.74 -4.63 10.70
CA ALA A 17 0.89 -4.26 9.58
C ALA A 17 -0.14 -3.20 9.99
N VAL A 18 -0.77 -3.35 11.15
CA VAL A 18 -1.71 -2.37 11.71
C VAL A 18 -1.02 -1.03 11.97
N VAL A 19 0.16 -1.04 12.58
CA VAL A 19 0.94 0.20 12.82
C VAL A 19 1.26 0.91 11.51
N VAL A 20 1.67 0.18 10.47
CA VAL A 20 1.93 0.75 9.14
C VAL A 20 0.66 1.37 8.56
N VAL A 21 -0.48 0.68 8.65
CA VAL A 21 -1.76 1.21 8.15
C VAL A 21 -2.15 2.48 8.90
N LEU A 22 -2.11 2.48 10.22
CA LEU A 22 -2.48 3.65 11.03
C LEU A 22 -1.55 4.84 10.79
N ALA A 23 -0.23 4.61 10.72
CA ALA A 23 0.74 5.66 10.42
C ALA A 23 0.51 6.23 9.01
N SER A 24 0.21 5.36 8.03
CA SER A 24 -0.11 5.76 6.65
C SER A 24 -1.40 6.59 6.59
N SER A 25 -2.47 6.14 7.26
CA SER A 25 -3.73 6.87 7.33
C SER A 25 -3.57 8.23 8.01
N LEU A 26 -2.81 8.29 9.10
CA LEU A 26 -2.50 9.54 9.78
C LEU A 26 -1.69 10.48 8.88
N GLY A 27 -0.67 9.96 8.18
CA GLY A 27 0.10 10.73 7.21
C GLY A 27 -0.77 11.31 6.11
N VAL A 28 -1.68 10.52 5.53
CA VAL A 28 -2.65 11.00 4.52
C VAL A 28 -3.55 12.10 5.09
N LEU A 29 -4.02 11.98 6.34
CA LEU A 29 -4.90 12.98 6.96
C LEU A 29 -4.15 14.30 7.22
N VAL A 30 -2.90 14.24 7.65
CA VAL A 30 -2.09 15.41 8.03
C VAL A 30 -1.50 16.15 6.82
N MET A 31 -1.13 15.45 5.76
CA MET A 31 -0.46 16.09 4.61
C MET A 31 -1.41 17.04 3.86
N PRO A 32 -0.96 18.26 3.51
CA PRO A 32 -1.78 19.22 2.77
C PRO A 32 -1.85 18.91 1.26
N ASP A 33 -0.78 18.37 0.70
CA ASP A 33 -0.59 18.19 -0.74
C ASP A 33 -0.90 16.75 -1.21
N VAL A 34 -1.49 16.60 -2.40
CA VAL A 34 -1.89 15.28 -2.94
C VAL A 34 -0.69 14.40 -3.25
N TYR A 35 0.41 14.96 -3.75
CA TYR A 35 1.64 14.21 -4.03
C TYR A 35 2.28 13.71 -2.74
N GLN A 36 2.25 14.52 -1.68
CA GLN A 36 2.70 14.07 -0.35
C GLN A 36 1.78 12.98 0.23
N LYS A 37 0.46 13.10 0.09
CA LYS A 37 -0.48 12.05 0.53
C LYS A 37 -0.19 10.72 -0.16
N LEU A 38 0.10 10.71 -1.46
CA LEU A 38 0.42 9.50 -2.21
C LEU A 38 1.68 8.78 -1.72
N HIS A 39 2.65 9.52 -1.17
CA HIS A 39 3.80 8.91 -0.51
C HIS A 39 3.36 8.01 0.65
N PHE A 40 2.40 8.47 1.46
CA PHE A 40 1.83 7.71 2.58
C PHE A 40 0.87 6.60 2.15
N VAL A 41 0.37 6.60 0.91
CA VAL A 41 -0.43 5.49 0.35
C VAL A 41 0.46 4.30 -0.06
N THR A 42 1.74 4.54 -0.36
CA THR A 42 2.65 3.47 -0.80
C THR A 42 2.89 2.39 0.27
N PRO A 43 3.21 2.73 1.53
CA PRO A 43 3.38 1.72 2.60
C PRO A 43 2.14 0.87 2.82
N VAL A 44 0.94 1.45 2.73
CA VAL A 44 -0.32 0.72 2.91
C VAL A 44 -0.58 -0.28 1.79
N SER A 45 -0.17 0.04 0.56
CA SER A 45 -0.44 -0.78 -0.63
C SER A 45 0.61 -1.88 -0.82
N LEU A 46 1.77 -1.77 -0.16
CA LEU A 46 2.90 -2.68 -0.35
C LEU A 46 3.33 -3.34 0.96
N ILE A 47 3.71 -2.56 1.98
CA ILE A 47 4.33 -3.09 3.20
C ILE A 47 3.31 -3.83 4.06
N ALA A 48 2.17 -3.22 4.34
CA ALA A 48 1.11 -3.82 5.15
C ALA A 48 0.63 -5.18 4.61
N PRO A 49 0.26 -5.33 3.32
CA PRO A 49 -0.19 -6.62 2.77
C PRO A 49 0.94 -7.65 2.71
N ILE A 50 2.21 -7.25 2.52
CA ILE A 50 3.34 -8.19 2.63
C ILE A 50 3.43 -8.75 4.05
N LEU A 51 3.34 -7.90 5.07
CA LEU A 51 3.38 -8.32 6.47
C LEU A 51 2.23 -9.30 6.79
N VAL A 52 1.02 -9.01 6.30
CA VAL A 52 -0.14 -9.90 6.44
C VAL A 52 0.10 -11.25 5.73
N ALA A 53 0.62 -11.23 4.50
CA ALA A 53 0.89 -12.46 3.75
C ALA A 53 1.93 -13.35 4.45
N VAL A 54 3.00 -12.76 4.97
CA VAL A 54 4.02 -13.47 5.75
C VAL A 54 3.41 -14.02 7.04
N ALA A 55 2.57 -13.26 7.74
CA ALA A 55 1.90 -13.73 8.95
C ALA A 55 0.99 -14.95 8.68
N VAL A 56 0.20 -14.90 7.60
CA VAL A 56 -0.64 -16.03 7.17
C VAL A 56 0.23 -17.24 6.86
N LEU A 57 1.34 -17.06 6.12
CA LEU A 57 2.26 -18.15 5.81
C LEU A 57 2.88 -18.77 7.06
N VAL A 58 3.28 -17.95 8.04
CA VAL A 58 3.84 -18.41 9.32
C VAL A 58 2.82 -19.20 10.14
N GLN A 59 1.57 -18.75 10.15
CA GLN A 59 0.52 -19.35 10.98
C GLN A 59 -0.08 -20.62 10.36
N GLN A 60 -0.35 -20.61 9.06
CA GLN A 60 -1.11 -21.65 8.35
C GLN A 60 -0.22 -22.55 7.48
N GLY A 61 1.02 -22.16 7.19
CA GLY A 61 1.87 -22.84 6.22
C GLY A 61 1.32 -22.78 4.80
N TYR A 62 1.78 -23.69 3.93
CA TYR A 62 1.24 -23.86 2.57
C TYR A 62 -0.15 -24.52 2.63
N SER A 63 -1.18 -23.68 2.76
CA SER A 63 -2.60 -24.03 2.76
C SER A 63 -3.34 -23.29 1.64
N GLU A 64 -4.59 -23.66 1.35
CA GLU A 64 -5.44 -22.90 0.41
C GLU A 64 -5.50 -21.40 0.77
N ASN A 65 -5.64 -21.09 2.06
CA ASN A 65 -5.65 -19.72 2.57
C ASN A 65 -4.37 -18.94 2.25
N ALA A 66 -3.21 -19.61 2.23
CA ALA A 66 -1.96 -18.95 1.86
C ALA A 66 -1.95 -18.57 0.38
N VAL A 67 -2.44 -19.44 -0.50
CA VAL A 67 -2.51 -19.18 -1.95
C VAL A 67 -3.42 -17.98 -2.24
N GLU A 68 -4.60 -17.93 -1.62
CA GLU A 68 -5.51 -16.78 -1.76
C GLU A 68 -4.88 -15.48 -1.27
N THR A 69 -4.16 -15.54 -0.15
CA THR A 69 -3.47 -14.36 0.41
C THR A 69 -2.35 -13.88 -0.51
N TRP A 70 -1.57 -14.78 -1.09
CA TRP A 70 -0.54 -14.43 -2.09
C TRP A 70 -1.14 -13.85 -3.36
N LEU A 71 -2.28 -14.37 -3.82
CA LEU A 71 -2.99 -13.82 -4.97
C LEU A 71 -3.51 -12.40 -4.69
N ALA A 72 -4.09 -12.18 -3.50
CA ALA A 72 -4.51 -10.85 -3.06
C ALA A 72 -3.33 -9.88 -2.97
N LEU A 73 -2.20 -10.33 -2.42
CA LEU A 73 -0.97 -9.54 -2.36
C LEU A 73 -0.50 -9.14 -3.77
N LEU A 74 -0.43 -10.09 -4.71
CA LEU A 74 -0.04 -9.81 -6.08
C LEU A 74 -0.94 -8.74 -6.70
N PHE A 75 -2.26 -8.88 -6.55
CA PHE A 75 -3.19 -7.89 -7.08
C PHE A 75 -2.97 -6.51 -6.48
N LEU A 76 -2.75 -6.42 -5.16
CA LEU A 76 -2.58 -5.15 -4.46
C LEU A 76 -1.27 -4.45 -4.85
N VAL A 77 -0.16 -5.21 -4.94
CA VAL A 77 1.16 -4.69 -5.33
C VAL A 77 1.16 -4.22 -6.77
N VAL A 78 0.49 -4.94 -7.67
CA VAL A 78 0.37 -4.53 -9.07
C VAL A 78 -0.57 -3.33 -9.20
N ALA A 79 -1.72 -3.33 -8.53
CA ALA A 79 -2.70 -2.26 -8.61
C ALA A 79 -2.19 -0.92 -8.02
N GLY A 80 -1.33 -0.96 -6.99
CA GLY A 80 -0.80 0.23 -6.32
C GLY A 80 -0.16 1.27 -7.27
N PRO A 81 0.82 0.88 -8.12
CA PRO A 81 1.40 1.77 -9.13
C PRO A 81 0.39 2.32 -10.13
N PHE A 82 -0.54 1.51 -10.64
CA PHE A 82 -1.58 2.00 -11.57
C PHE A 82 -2.48 3.04 -10.91
N LEU A 83 -2.91 2.78 -9.67
CA LEU A 83 -3.75 3.69 -8.91
C LEU A 83 -3.02 4.99 -8.60
N THR A 84 -1.73 4.91 -8.25
CA THR A 84 -0.87 6.08 -7.99
C THR A 84 -0.69 6.91 -9.25
N HIS A 85 -0.34 6.30 -10.39
CA HIS A 85 -0.22 7.01 -11.67
C HIS A 85 -1.52 7.66 -12.11
N ALA A 86 -2.64 6.95 -12.01
CA ALA A 86 -3.96 7.48 -12.35
C ALA A 86 -4.32 8.67 -11.45
N THR A 87 -4.02 8.58 -10.16
CA THR A 87 -4.27 9.66 -9.18
C THR A 87 -3.39 10.87 -9.45
N ILE A 88 -2.10 10.70 -9.71
CA ILE A 88 -1.18 11.79 -10.09
C ILE A 88 -1.67 12.48 -11.36
N ARG A 89 -2.06 11.72 -12.38
CA ARG A 89 -2.58 12.28 -13.64
C ARG A 89 -3.86 13.07 -13.37
N ALA A 90 -4.78 12.53 -12.57
CA ALA A 90 -6.00 13.23 -12.21
C ALA A 90 -5.74 14.51 -11.39
N ALA A 91 -4.79 14.48 -10.46
CA ALA A 91 -4.39 15.64 -9.66
C ALA A 91 -3.80 16.73 -10.56
N ARG A 92 -2.85 16.38 -11.44
CA ARG A 92 -2.25 17.32 -12.41
C ARG A 92 -3.31 17.99 -13.27
N ILE A 93 -4.25 17.21 -13.82
CA ILE A 93 -5.33 17.75 -14.66
C ILE A 93 -6.22 18.73 -13.86
N ARG A 94 -6.47 18.46 -12.58
CA ARG A 94 -7.23 19.37 -11.71
C ARG A 94 -6.48 20.67 -11.42
N GLU A 95 -5.16 20.61 -11.30
CA GLU A 95 -4.31 21.78 -11.04
C GLU A 95 -4.09 22.64 -12.29
N THR A 96 -3.80 22.02 -13.43
CA THR A 96 -3.51 22.75 -14.69
C THR A 96 -4.74 23.09 -15.51
N GLY A 97 -5.90 22.47 -15.24
CA GLY A 97 -7.14 22.66 -16.00
C GLY A 97 -7.10 22.12 -17.44
N ASP A 98 -5.95 21.62 -17.88
CA ASP A 98 -5.71 21.06 -19.21
C ASP A 98 -5.30 19.59 -19.10
N TRP A 99 -5.91 18.75 -19.94
CA TRP A 99 -5.61 17.33 -20.06
C TRP A 99 -4.49 17.04 -21.07
N ARG A 100 -4.09 18.04 -21.88
CA ARG A 100 -2.98 17.95 -22.83
C ARG A 100 -1.66 18.18 -22.10
N LEU A 101 -0.68 17.30 -22.33
CA LEU A 101 0.71 17.58 -21.96
C LEU A 101 1.22 18.66 -22.91
N ASN A 102 1.37 19.90 -22.44
CA ASN A 102 1.99 20.96 -23.24
C ASN A 102 3.45 20.57 -23.53
N SER A 103 3.77 20.35 -24.80
CA SER A 103 5.12 20.07 -25.29
C SER A 103 6.03 21.31 -25.30
N ASN A 104 5.55 22.45 -24.80
CA ASN A 104 6.22 23.75 -24.84
C ASN A 104 6.93 24.12 -23.52
N ASP A 105 6.93 23.23 -22.53
CA ASP A 105 7.52 23.44 -21.20
C ASP A 105 9.07 23.29 -21.20
N GLY A 106 9.70 23.47 -22.37
CA GLY A 106 11.12 23.19 -22.62
C GLY A 106 11.81 24.14 -23.61
N ALA A 107 11.43 25.42 -23.64
CA ALA A 107 12.24 26.44 -24.32
C ALA A 107 13.10 27.19 -23.27
N PRO A 108 14.44 27.16 -23.37
CA PRO A 108 15.30 28.05 -22.58
C PRO A 108 15.11 29.52 -22.97
#